data_AF-A0A7X5SAH8-F1
#
_entry.id   AF-A0A7X5SAH8-F1
#
_cell.length_a   1.000
_cell.length_b   1.000
_cell.length_c   1.000
_cell.angle_alpha   90.00
_cell.angle_beta   90.00
_cell.angle_gamma   90.00
#
_symmetry.space_group_name_H-M   'P 1'
#
loop_
_entity.id
_entity.type
_entity.pdbx_description
1 polymer ?
#
loop_
_entity_poly.entity_id
_entity_poly.type
_entity_poly.pdbx_seq_one_letter_code
_entity_poly.pdbx_strand_id
1 'polypeptide(L)'
;EPLYAFQLKQVGIDIAPQQLIQRAQLEFMETRSAMRQLAPLVAKAKGVQGSDYVQVIRALKGNKIADDQLETHYRGVIDQIDPIIRQQRIVDVPNRPMQMRLGSAAESAAQPAPHFLPAPLIGNTGQQGQFVLPLGNPTADGAKKEQYDDFNFGSAAWTLSAHEGRPGHELQFTAMVERGVSLARSLFAFNSVNVEGWALYAEAEMVPYEPLDGQLIALQFRLLRAARAMLDPMLNLGLIDRERARQVLEDDVGLSPAMTRQELDRYTVRAPGQAGSYFYGYTRILELRMRTELVLGKKFDRLAFNNFLLDQGLLPPDQLAKAVETQFIPAQQGK
;
A
#
# COMPACT_ATOMS: atom_id res chain seq x y z
N GLU A 1 14.81 1.79 -23.54
CA GLU A 1 14.83 0.71 -22.52
C GLU A 1 15.95 0.83 -21.49
N PRO A 2 17.26 0.89 -21.82
CA PRO A 2 18.32 0.91 -20.79
C PRO A 2 18.21 2.06 -19.78
N LEU A 3 17.81 3.26 -20.25
CA LEU A 3 17.56 4.42 -19.38
C LEU A 3 16.44 4.15 -18.36
N TYR A 4 15.35 3.54 -18.80
CA TYR A 4 14.22 3.22 -17.93
C TYR A 4 14.57 2.10 -16.94
N ALA A 5 15.31 1.08 -17.37
CA ALA A 5 15.83 0.06 -16.46
C ALA A 5 16.77 0.65 -15.39
N PHE A 6 17.54 1.69 -15.72
CA PHE A 6 18.31 2.44 -14.73
C PHE A 6 17.42 3.19 -13.73
N GLN A 7 16.34 3.81 -14.19
CA GLN A 7 15.36 4.48 -13.31
C GLN A 7 14.70 3.50 -12.34
N LEU A 8 14.31 2.30 -12.80
CA LEU A 8 13.80 1.21 -11.96
C LEU A 8 14.79 0.87 -10.82
N LYS A 9 16.08 0.76 -11.14
CA LYS A 9 17.11 0.49 -10.12
C LYS A 9 17.23 1.59 -9.07
N GLN A 10 17.05 2.87 -9.45
CA GLN A 10 17.11 3.98 -8.51
C GLN A 10 16.01 3.92 -7.44
N VAL A 11 14.87 3.28 -7.73
CA VAL A 11 13.78 3.10 -6.76
C VAL A 11 13.81 1.74 -6.05
N GLY A 12 14.77 0.87 -6.39
CA GLY A 12 14.98 -0.44 -5.77
C GLY A 12 14.46 -1.63 -6.58
N ILE A 13 14.01 -1.43 -7.82
CA ILE A 13 13.58 -2.51 -8.71
C ILE A 13 14.77 -2.94 -9.56
N ASP A 14 15.28 -4.14 -9.30
CA ASP A 14 16.52 -4.67 -9.86
C ASP A 14 16.33 -5.74 -10.96
N ILE A 15 15.08 -6.07 -11.29
CA ILE A 15 14.71 -6.94 -12.41
C ILE A 15 14.49 -6.16 -13.71
N ALA A 16 14.50 -6.86 -14.84
CA ALA A 16 14.22 -6.27 -16.15
C ALA A 16 12.76 -5.77 -16.24
N PRO A 17 12.50 -4.66 -16.96
CA PRO A 17 11.14 -4.13 -17.13
C PRO A 17 10.12 -5.18 -17.62
N GLN A 18 10.51 -6.04 -18.58
CA GLN A 18 9.64 -7.08 -19.13
C GLN A 18 9.29 -8.15 -18.09
N GLN A 19 10.23 -8.47 -17.20
CA GLN A 19 9.96 -9.41 -16.11
C GLN A 19 9.01 -8.81 -15.08
N LEU A 20 9.12 -7.51 -14.78
CA LEU A 20 8.17 -6.80 -13.92
C LEU A 20 6.77 -6.80 -14.54
N ILE A 21 6.65 -6.46 -15.83
CA ILE A 21 5.39 -6.48 -16.58
C ILE A 21 4.75 -7.87 -16.51
N GLN A 22 5.51 -8.93 -16.81
CA GLN A 22 4.99 -10.30 -16.84
C GLN A 22 4.43 -10.74 -15.48
N ARG A 23 5.17 -10.47 -14.39
CA ARG A 23 4.73 -10.79 -13.03
C ARG A 23 3.48 -10.00 -12.65
N ALA A 24 3.46 -8.71 -12.97
CA ALA A 24 2.32 -7.83 -12.68
C ALA A 24 1.06 -8.22 -13.45
N GLN A 25 1.18 -8.66 -14.71
CA GLN A 25 0.05 -9.16 -15.50
C GLN A 25 -0.59 -10.40 -14.88
N LEU A 26 0.21 -11.32 -14.33
CA LEU A 26 -0.30 -12.49 -13.62
C LEU A 26 -1.10 -12.08 -12.37
N GLU A 27 -0.51 -11.27 -11.49
CA GLU A 27 -1.18 -10.77 -10.28
C GLU A 27 -2.46 -10.00 -10.62
N PHE A 28 -2.44 -9.21 -11.69
CA PHE A 28 -3.61 -8.46 -12.16
C PHE A 28 -4.76 -9.41 -12.50
N MET A 29 -4.46 -10.50 -13.22
CA MET A 29 -5.46 -11.51 -13.60
C MET A 29 -6.02 -12.26 -12.39
N GLU A 30 -5.16 -12.67 -11.46
CA GLU A 30 -5.56 -13.40 -10.25
C GLU A 30 -6.39 -12.53 -9.32
N THR A 31 -5.94 -11.30 -9.05
CA THR A 31 -6.65 -10.33 -8.22
C THR A 31 -8.02 -10.00 -8.82
N ARG A 32 -8.10 -9.72 -10.13
CA ARG A 32 -9.38 -9.47 -10.81
C ARG A 32 -10.33 -10.68 -10.70
N SER A 33 -9.79 -11.90 -10.76
CA SER A 33 -10.59 -13.12 -10.61
C SER A 33 -11.13 -13.28 -9.19
N ALA A 34 -10.34 -12.94 -8.16
CA ALA A 34 -10.79 -12.91 -6.77
C ALA A 34 -11.89 -11.84 -6.56
N MET A 35 -11.71 -10.64 -7.12
CA MET A 35 -12.72 -9.57 -7.03
C MET A 35 -14.04 -9.96 -7.68
N ARG A 36 -14.02 -10.64 -8.84
CA ARG A 36 -15.23 -11.16 -9.49
C ARG A 36 -15.99 -12.18 -8.64
N GLN A 37 -15.29 -12.98 -7.84
CA GLN A 37 -15.91 -13.93 -6.92
C GLN A 37 -16.49 -13.24 -5.69
N LEU A 38 -15.82 -12.20 -5.19
CA LEU A 38 -16.20 -11.48 -3.98
C LEU A 38 -17.34 -10.46 -4.21
N ALA A 39 -17.35 -9.78 -5.36
CA ALA A 39 -18.29 -8.70 -5.66
C ALA A 39 -19.78 -9.07 -5.51
N PRO A 40 -20.27 -10.24 -5.94
CA PRO A 40 -21.67 -10.64 -5.70
C PRO A 40 -22.03 -10.73 -4.21
N LEU A 41 -21.08 -11.17 -3.37
CA LEU A 41 -21.28 -11.28 -1.92
C LEU A 41 -21.38 -9.89 -1.30
N VAL A 42 -20.51 -8.97 -1.72
CA VAL A 42 -20.54 -7.57 -1.28
C VAL A 42 -21.83 -6.88 -1.74
N ALA A 43 -22.22 -7.08 -2.99
CA ALA A 43 -23.45 -6.51 -3.55
C ALA A 43 -24.67 -6.91 -2.72
N LYS A 44 -24.79 -8.21 -2.41
CA LYS A 44 -25.84 -8.73 -1.53
C LYS A 44 -25.78 -8.13 -0.12
N ALA A 45 -24.59 -8.07 0.49
CA ALA A 45 -24.41 -7.57 1.86
C ALA A 45 -24.70 -6.06 1.98
N LYS A 46 -24.52 -5.29 0.90
CA LYS A 46 -24.71 -3.83 0.88
C LYS A 46 -25.98 -3.38 0.17
N GLY A 47 -26.79 -4.31 -0.34
CA GLY A 47 -28.00 -3.98 -1.10
C GLY A 47 -27.73 -3.28 -2.44
N VAL A 48 -26.55 -3.49 -3.03
CA VAL A 48 -26.17 -2.94 -4.34
C VAL A 48 -26.71 -3.85 -5.44
N GLN A 49 -27.27 -3.27 -6.51
CA GLN A 49 -27.73 -4.03 -7.67
C GLN A 49 -26.55 -4.42 -8.58
N GLY A 50 -26.64 -5.62 -9.16
CA GLY A 50 -25.60 -6.16 -10.05
C GLY A 50 -24.56 -7.01 -9.31
N SER A 51 -23.61 -7.54 -10.09
CA SER A 51 -22.57 -8.45 -9.60
C SER A 51 -21.19 -8.17 -10.20
N ASP A 52 -21.11 -7.19 -11.10
CA ASP A 52 -19.84 -6.73 -11.66
C ASP A 52 -19.07 -5.92 -10.60
N TYR A 53 -17.79 -6.25 -10.41
CA TYR A 53 -17.01 -5.67 -9.33
C TYR A 53 -16.80 -4.15 -9.50
N VAL A 54 -16.67 -3.64 -10.74
CA VAL A 54 -16.50 -2.21 -10.98
C VAL A 54 -17.78 -1.45 -10.67
N GLN A 55 -18.94 -2.00 -11.04
CA GLN A 55 -20.24 -1.44 -10.67
C GLN A 55 -20.44 -1.41 -9.15
N VAL A 56 -20.08 -2.50 -8.46
CA VAL A 56 -20.17 -2.57 -6.99
C VAL A 56 -19.25 -1.54 -6.35
N ILE A 57 -18.00 -1.43 -6.79
CA ILE A 57 -17.05 -0.41 -6.30
C ILE A 57 -17.59 1.00 -6.51
N ARG A 58 -18.12 1.33 -7.70
CA ARG A 58 -18.71 2.63 -8.00
C ARG A 58 -19.89 2.94 -7.08
N ALA A 59 -20.71 1.95 -6.74
CA ALA A 59 -21.80 2.11 -5.77
C ALA A 59 -21.27 2.38 -4.35
N LEU A 60 -20.23 1.66 -3.92
CA LEU A 60 -19.60 1.87 -2.60
C LEU A 60 -19.00 3.28 -2.46
N LYS A 61 -18.35 3.78 -3.51
CA LYS A 61 -17.81 5.15 -3.58
C LYS A 61 -18.87 6.24 -3.43
N GLY A 62 -20.12 5.94 -3.76
CA GLY A 62 -21.25 6.85 -3.55
C GLY A 62 -21.53 7.16 -2.08
N ASN A 63 -21.14 6.27 -1.16
CA ASN A 63 -21.29 6.47 0.28
C ASN A 63 -20.09 7.25 0.88
N LYS A 64 -19.98 8.52 0.49
CA LYS A 64 -18.90 9.41 0.91
C LYS A 64 -18.96 9.72 2.40
N ILE A 65 -17.80 9.79 3.03
CA ILE A 65 -17.65 10.31 4.38
C ILE A 65 -17.56 11.84 4.29
N ALA A 66 -18.33 12.54 5.11
CA ALA A 66 -18.24 14.00 5.20
C ALA A 66 -16.89 14.43 5.78
N ASP A 67 -16.33 15.54 5.29
CA ASP A 67 -15.00 16.03 5.64
C ASP A 67 -14.81 16.22 7.16
N ASP A 68 -15.84 16.71 7.84
CA ASP A 68 -15.87 16.93 9.30
C ASP A 68 -15.95 15.63 10.11
N GLN A 69 -16.32 14.51 9.47
CA GLN A 69 -16.41 13.18 10.07
C GLN A 69 -15.25 12.26 9.67
N LEU A 70 -14.40 12.68 8.73
CA LEU A 70 -13.38 11.83 8.11
C LEU A 70 -12.37 11.30 9.13
N GLU A 71 -11.81 12.17 9.96
CA GLU A 71 -10.85 11.74 10.98
C GLU A 71 -11.49 10.80 12.01
N THR A 72 -12.68 11.14 12.51
CA THR A 72 -13.41 10.30 13.48
C THR A 72 -13.71 8.92 12.92
N HIS A 73 -14.09 8.84 11.64
CA HIS A 73 -14.36 7.56 10.97
C HIS A 73 -13.10 6.69 10.89
N TYR A 74 -11.99 7.25 10.43
CA TYR A 74 -10.71 6.52 10.33
C TYR A 74 -10.18 6.10 11.70
N ARG A 75 -10.34 6.94 12.72
CA ARG A 75 -9.99 6.59 14.11
C ARG A 75 -10.76 5.36 14.59
N GLY A 76 -12.07 5.32 14.32
CA GLY A 76 -12.90 4.16 14.66
C GLY A 76 -12.54 2.87 13.91
N VAL A 77 -11.96 2.97 12.71
CA VAL A 77 -11.41 1.81 11.97
C VAL A 77 -10.12 1.33 12.63
N ILE A 78 -9.22 2.23 13.03
CA ILE A 78 -7.97 1.87 13.72
C ILE A 78 -8.24 1.23 15.07
N ASP A 79 -9.22 1.73 15.83
CA ASP A 79 -9.65 1.15 17.10
C ASP A 79 -10.11 -0.33 16.94
N GLN A 80 -10.51 -0.73 15.73
CA GLN A 80 -10.83 -2.12 15.39
C GLN A 80 -9.61 -2.91 14.88
N ILE A 81 -8.75 -2.30 14.06
CA ILE A 81 -7.56 -2.93 13.49
C ILE A 81 -6.52 -3.28 14.57
N ASP A 82 -6.26 -2.37 15.51
CA ASP A 82 -5.23 -2.52 16.53
C ASP A 82 -5.41 -3.79 17.40
N PRO A 83 -6.62 -4.11 17.91
CA PRO A 83 -6.90 -5.37 18.59
C PRO A 83 -6.72 -6.60 17.69
N ILE A 84 -7.12 -6.53 16.41
CA ILE A 84 -6.98 -7.64 15.46
C ILE A 84 -5.50 -7.98 15.27
N ILE A 85 -4.63 -6.99 15.06
CA ILE A 85 -3.18 -7.20 14.89
C ILE A 85 -2.60 -7.97 16.08
N ARG A 86 -2.96 -7.55 17.30
CA ARG A 86 -2.50 -8.20 18.55
C ARG A 86 -3.05 -9.60 18.70
N GLN A 87 -4.37 -9.79 18.52
CA GLN A 87 -5.03 -11.09 18.66
C GLN A 87 -4.49 -12.12 17.66
N GLN A 88 -4.27 -11.68 16.42
CA GLN A 88 -3.78 -12.53 15.35
C GLN A 88 -2.26 -12.67 15.35
N ARG A 89 -1.54 -11.99 16.25
CA ARG A 89 -0.07 -12.00 16.32
C ARG A 89 0.56 -11.69 14.96
N ILE A 90 0.09 -10.62 14.30
CA ILE A 90 0.62 -10.21 13.00
C ILE A 90 1.98 -9.53 13.20
N VAL A 91 2.04 -8.52 14.05
CA VAL A 91 3.25 -7.73 14.35
C VAL A 91 3.07 -7.02 15.70
N ASP A 92 4.14 -6.67 16.41
CA ASP A 92 4.01 -5.93 17.66
C ASP A 92 3.50 -4.52 17.41
N VAL A 93 2.50 -4.10 18.19
CA VAL A 93 1.87 -2.78 18.09
C VAL A 93 2.19 -1.96 19.35
N PRO A 94 2.66 -0.71 19.22
CA PRO A 94 2.90 0.17 20.36
C PRO A 94 1.67 0.28 21.28
N ASN A 95 1.92 0.33 22.59
CA ASN A 95 0.88 0.55 23.59
C ASN A 95 0.58 2.06 23.76
N ARG A 96 0.32 2.74 22.64
CA ARG A 96 -0.09 4.14 22.59
C ARG A 96 -0.97 4.41 21.37
N PRO A 97 -1.84 5.43 21.43
CA PRO A 97 -2.60 5.87 20.27
C PRO A 97 -1.69 6.27 19.11
N MET A 98 -2.14 5.98 17.90
CA MET A 98 -1.55 6.52 16.68
C MET A 98 -1.96 7.99 16.51
N GLN A 99 -1.06 8.82 15.99
CA GLN A 99 -1.40 10.20 15.62
C GLN A 99 -1.98 10.24 14.20
N MET A 100 -3.08 10.96 14.06
CA MET A 100 -3.68 11.25 12.78
C MET A 100 -4.36 12.60 12.82
N ARG A 101 -4.52 13.21 11.65
CA ARG A 101 -5.20 14.50 11.49
C ARG A 101 -5.69 14.70 10.07
N LEU A 102 -6.58 15.66 9.92
CA LEU A 102 -6.89 16.24 8.62
C LEU A 102 -5.69 17.04 8.08
N GLY A 103 -5.50 16.98 6.77
CA GLY A 103 -4.57 17.85 6.04
C GLY A 103 -5.15 19.26 5.93
N SER A 104 -4.29 20.28 6.01
CA SER A 104 -4.67 21.64 5.62
C SER A 104 -5.06 21.70 4.14
N ALA A 105 -5.71 22.79 3.72
CA ALA A 105 -6.05 22.99 2.30
C ALA A 105 -4.81 22.96 1.38
N ALA A 106 -3.69 23.53 1.86
CA ALA A 106 -2.43 23.54 1.11
C ALA A 106 -1.81 22.14 1.01
N GLU A 107 -1.79 21.38 2.12
CA GLU A 107 -1.30 19.99 2.12
C GLU A 107 -2.17 19.11 1.22
N SER A 108 -3.49 19.25 1.29
CA SER A 108 -4.44 18.46 0.49
C SER A 108 -4.33 18.78 -1.01
N ALA A 109 -4.03 20.04 -1.36
CA ALA A 109 -3.76 20.40 -2.75
C ALA A 109 -2.41 19.86 -3.27
N ALA A 110 -1.39 19.79 -2.42
CA ALA A 110 -0.07 19.25 -2.78
C ALA A 110 -0.08 17.72 -2.90
N GLN A 111 -0.76 17.04 -1.97
CA GLN A 111 -0.85 15.59 -1.90
C GLN A 111 -2.31 15.18 -1.62
N PRO A 112 -3.13 14.98 -2.67
CA PRO A 112 -4.57 14.71 -2.56
C PRO A 112 -4.90 13.25 -2.22
N ALA A 113 -3.92 12.47 -1.73
CA ALA A 113 -4.07 11.10 -1.31
C ALA A 113 -3.67 10.96 0.17
N PRO A 114 -4.37 10.14 0.97
CA PRO A 114 -3.96 9.82 2.34
C PRO A 114 -2.50 9.38 2.37
N HIS A 115 -1.77 9.87 3.37
CA HIS A 115 -0.33 9.63 3.46
C HIS A 115 0.19 9.73 4.88
N PHE A 116 1.26 9.00 5.16
CA PHE A 116 1.98 9.07 6.42
C PHE A 116 3.13 10.08 6.38
N LEU A 117 3.17 10.97 7.37
CA LEU A 117 4.29 11.88 7.63
C LEU A 117 5.15 11.30 8.75
N PRO A 118 6.35 10.76 8.47
CA PRO A 118 7.20 10.18 9.50
C PRO A 118 7.76 11.23 10.45
N ALA A 119 7.96 10.85 11.71
CA ALA A 119 8.73 11.66 12.65
C ALA A 119 10.21 11.72 12.22
N PRO A 120 10.96 12.75 12.64
CA PRO A 120 12.41 12.76 12.46
C PRO A 120 13.03 11.48 13.03
N LEU A 121 13.86 10.80 12.25
CA LEU A 121 14.61 9.62 12.72
C LEU A 121 15.84 10.01 13.54
N ILE A 122 16.35 11.23 13.35
CA ILE A 122 17.59 11.73 13.95
C ILE A 122 17.27 12.92 14.84
N GLY A 123 17.80 12.92 16.06
CA GLY A 123 17.52 13.98 17.03
C GLY A 123 16.06 14.04 17.45
N ASN A 124 15.32 12.92 17.33
CA ASN A 124 13.95 12.83 17.81
C ASN A 124 13.92 13.00 19.35
N THR A 125 13.08 13.91 19.83
CA THR A 125 12.90 14.23 21.25
C THR A 125 11.50 13.85 21.77
N GLY A 126 10.80 12.95 21.07
CA GLY A 126 9.45 12.49 21.38
C GLY A 126 8.42 12.78 20.30
N GLN A 127 8.83 13.26 19.11
CA GLN A 127 7.91 13.47 18.00
C GLN A 127 7.40 12.12 17.47
N GLN A 128 6.10 12.08 17.12
CA GLN A 128 5.45 10.93 16.50
C GLN A 128 5.05 11.28 15.07
N GLY A 129 5.13 10.29 14.17
CA GLY A 129 4.64 10.45 12.82
C GLY A 129 3.12 10.52 12.79
N GLN A 130 2.56 11.09 11.72
CA GLN A 130 1.15 11.40 11.62
C GLN A 130 0.57 10.80 10.35
N PHE A 131 -0.54 10.07 10.47
CA PHE A 131 -1.37 9.73 9.32
C PHE A 131 -2.22 10.95 8.94
N VAL A 132 -1.97 11.52 7.76
CA VAL A 132 -2.65 12.71 7.24
C VAL A 132 -3.75 12.30 6.27
N LEU A 133 -4.96 12.80 6.52
CA LEU A 133 -6.15 12.61 5.69
C LEU A 133 -6.46 13.90 4.92
N PRO A 134 -6.21 13.95 3.61
CA PRO A 134 -6.51 15.13 2.80
C PRO A 134 -8.00 15.44 2.75
N LEU A 135 -8.31 16.74 2.85
CA LEU A 135 -9.66 17.28 2.70
C LEU A 135 -9.93 17.54 1.22
N GLY A 136 -10.37 16.50 0.51
CA GLY A 136 -10.70 16.58 -0.92
C GLY A 136 -9.65 17.32 -1.74
N ASN A 137 -10.05 17.89 -2.89
CA ASN A 137 -9.22 18.86 -3.60
C ASN A 137 -9.83 20.26 -3.44
N PRO A 138 -9.29 21.13 -2.58
CA PRO A 138 -9.84 22.48 -2.35
C PRO A 138 -9.71 23.41 -3.58
N THR A 139 -8.98 23.01 -4.63
CA THR A 139 -8.95 23.74 -5.92
C THR A 139 -10.12 23.41 -6.85
N ALA A 140 -11.13 22.67 -6.36
CA ALA A 140 -12.33 22.29 -7.10
C ALA A 140 -13.43 23.37 -7.18
N ASP A 141 -13.18 24.58 -6.67
CA ASP A 141 -14.10 25.71 -6.87
C ASP A 141 -13.97 26.26 -8.29
N GLY A 142 -14.98 25.99 -9.11
CA GLY A 142 -15.16 26.61 -10.43
C GLY A 142 -14.69 25.76 -11.61
N ALA A 143 -15.68 25.32 -12.40
CA ALA A 143 -15.61 24.58 -13.67
C ALA A 143 -15.25 23.09 -13.57
N LYS A 144 -16.27 22.22 -13.81
CA LYS A 144 -16.19 20.80 -14.26
C LYS A 144 -14.82 20.11 -14.10
N LYS A 145 -14.26 20.08 -12.90
CA LYS A 145 -13.02 19.36 -12.59
C LYS A 145 -13.38 18.13 -11.78
N GLU A 146 -12.94 16.99 -12.29
CA GLU A 146 -13.20 15.67 -11.76
C GLU A 146 -12.84 15.59 -10.27
N GLN A 147 -13.78 15.16 -9.44
CA GLN A 147 -13.57 14.98 -8.01
C GLN A 147 -12.84 13.66 -7.75
N TYR A 148 -11.89 13.66 -6.81
CA TYR A 148 -11.37 12.41 -6.25
C TYR A 148 -12.45 11.77 -5.39
N ASP A 149 -12.81 10.52 -5.71
CA ASP A 149 -13.75 9.71 -4.92
C ASP A 149 -13.12 8.40 -4.41
N ASP A 150 -11.82 8.24 -4.62
CA ASP A 150 -11.12 6.97 -4.42
C ASP A 150 -10.71 6.71 -2.96
N PHE A 151 -10.79 7.70 -2.06
CA PHE A 151 -10.24 7.60 -0.69
C PHE A 151 -11.24 7.91 0.44
N ASN A 152 -12.27 8.72 0.19
CA ASN A 152 -13.14 9.28 1.24
C ASN A 152 -14.50 8.56 1.33
N PHE A 153 -14.48 7.22 1.35
CA PHE A 153 -15.67 6.38 1.55
C PHE A 153 -15.37 5.22 2.49
N GLY A 154 -16.39 4.74 3.21
CA GLY A 154 -16.21 3.87 4.37
C GLY A 154 -15.43 2.57 4.12
N SER A 155 -15.62 1.94 2.96
CA SER A 155 -14.94 0.68 2.64
C SER A 155 -13.44 0.87 2.38
N ALA A 156 -13.01 2.02 1.84
CA ALA A 156 -11.60 2.31 1.61
C ALA A 156 -10.81 2.58 2.90
N ALA A 157 -11.49 3.05 3.95
CA ALA A 157 -10.85 3.40 5.22
C ALA A 157 -10.11 2.23 5.88
N TRP A 158 -10.52 0.98 5.62
CA TRP A 158 -9.87 -0.22 6.15
C TRP A 158 -8.47 -0.45 5.56
N THR A 159 -8.39 -0.64 4.24
CA THR A 159 -7.10 -0.86 3.56
C THR A 159 -6.17 0.37 3.67
N LEU A 160 -6.72 1.59 3.65
CA LEU A 160 -5.93 2.82 3.82
C LEU A 160 -5.39 2.95 5.25
N SER A 161 -6.19 2.62 6.26
CA SER A 161 -5.70 2.56 7.65
C SER A 161 -4.63 1.50 7.84
N ALA A 162 -4.74 0.35 7.16
CA ALA A 162 -3.72 -0.68 7.19
C ALA A 162 -2.42 -0.25 6.49
N HIS A 163 -2.52 0.47 5.37
CA HIS A 163 -1.39 0.93 4.55
C HIS A 163 -0.63 2.10 5.19
N GLU A 164 -1.31 3.19 5.51
CA GLU A 164 -0.69 4.41 6.02
C GLU A 164 -0.53 4.39 7.55
N GLY A 165 -1.45 3.71 8.22
CA GLY A 165 -1.44 3.53 9.67
C GLY A 165 -0.76 2.22 10.08
N ARG A 166 -1.50 1.37 10.79
CA ARG A 166 -1.02 0.12 11.36
C ARG A 166 -1.67 -1.07 10.67
N PRO A 167 -0.92 -2.13 10.30
CA PRO A 167 0.50 -2.34 10.58
C PRO A 167 1.48 -1.75 9.53
N GLY A 168 1.02 -0.89 8.62
CA GLY A 168 1.82 -0.33 7.52
C GLY A 168 2.81 0.75 7.92
N HIS A 169 2.78 1.91 7.23
CA HIS A 169 3.81 2.94 7.33
C HIS A 169 3.99 3.48 8.75
N GLU A 170 2.91 3.78 9.47
CA GLU A 170 3.06 4.29 10.83
C GLU A 170 3.86 3.35 11.71
N LEU A 171 3.56 2.05 11.63
CA LEU A 171 4.26 1.06 12.44
C LEU A 171 5.70 0.86 11.98
N GLN A 172 5.94 0.84 10.66
CA GLN A 172 7.27 0.69 10.10
C GLN A 172 8.23 1.79 10.56
N PHE A 173 7.81 3.04 10.46
CA PHE A 173 8.62 4.18 10.88
C PHE A 173 8.66 4.32 12.40
N THR A 174 7.56 4.02 13.11
CA THR A 174 7.55 4.01 14.58
C THR A 174 8.53 2.96 15.12
N ALA A 175 8.60 1.78 14.51
CA ALA A 175 9.56 0.75 14.89
C ALA A 175 11.00 1.27 14.80
N MET A 176 11.35 1.99 13.72
CA MET A 176 12.68 2.57 13.58
C MET A 176 13.00 3.64 14.64
N VAL A 177 12.00 4.41 15.06
CA VAL A 177 12.15 5.42 16.12
C VAL A 177 12.24 4.79 17.52
N GLU A 178 11.36 3.85 17.85
CA GLU A 178 11.20 3.32 19.20
C GLU A 178 12.11 2.12 19.50
N ARG A 179 12.32 1.23 18.51
CA ARG A 179 13.20 0.05 18.65
C ARG A 179 14.63 0.35 18.20
N GLY A 180 14.79 1.40 17.40
CA GLY A 180 16.08 1.90 16.96
C GLY A 180 16.63 1.18 15.72
N VAL A 181 17.30 1.93 14.87
CA VAL A 181 18.14 1.43 13.78
C VAL A 181 19.45 2.20 13.75
N SER A 182 20.48 1.66 13.10
CA SER A 182 21.77 2.35 13.02
C SER A 182 21.64 3.68 12.26
N LEU A 183 22.47 4.66 12.61
CA LEU A 183 22.49 5.96 11.93
C LEU A 183 22.68 5.82 10.41
N ALA A 184 23.51 4.85 9.98
CA ALA A 184 23.69 4.55 8.58
C ALA A 184 22.39 4.10 7.89
N ARG A 185 21.57 3.27 8.56
CA ARG A 185 20.26 2.87 8.04
C ARG A 185 19.28 4.04 8.02
N SER A 186 19.25 4.86 9.07
CA SER A 186 18.39 6.05 9.12
C SER A 186 18.69 7.06 8.01
N LEU A 187 19.97 7.22 7.65
CA LEU A 187 20.40 8.22 6.67
C LEU A 187 20.41 7.73 5.22
N PHE A 188 20.82 6.47 5.00
CA PHE A 188 21.22 6.01 3.67
C PHE A 188 20.44 4.79 3.16
N ALA A 189 19.63 4.14 4.00
CA ALA A 189 18.92 2.94 3.59
C ALA A 189 17.54 3.22 2.97
N PHE A 190 17.11 4.47 2.77
CA PHE A 190 15.80 4.74 2.18
C PHE A 190 15.64 4.02 0.83
N ASN A 191 14.59 3.22 0.72
CA ASN A 191 14.32 2.40 -0.46
C ASN A 191 12.80 2.30 -0.67
N SER A 192 12.32 2.78 -1.83
CA SER A 192 10.88 2.81 -2.12
C SER A 192 10.26 1.42 -2.15
N VAL A 193 10.98 0.42 -2.68
CA VAL A 193 10.51 -0.98 -2.72
C VAL A 193 10.34 -1.55 -1.31
N ASN A 194 11.21 -1.22 -0.36
CA ASN A 194 11.02 -1.64 1.03
C ASN A 194 9.81 -0.96 1.69
N VAL A 195 9.75 0.37 1.60
CA VAL A 195 8.70 1.18 2.25
C VAL A 195 7.32 0.80 1.72
N GLU A 196 7.14 0.85 0.40
CA GLU A 196 5.85 0.60 -0.25
C GLU A 196 5.48 -0.89 -0.24
N GLY A 197 6.50 -1.76 -0.33
CA GLY A 197 6.32 -3.20 -0.24
C GLY A 197 5.81 -3.65 1.12
N TRP A 198 6.34 -3.07 2.20
CA TRP A 198 5.87 -3.35 3.56
C TRP A 198 4.40 -2.95 3.73
N ALA A 199 4.03 -1.73 3.32
CA ALA A 199 2.66 -1.25 3.49
C ALA A 199 1.66 -2.09 2.68
N LEU A 200 2.00 -2.50 1.45
CA LEU A 200 1.14 -3.40 0.67
C LEU A 200 1.09 -4.83 1.23
N TYR A 201 2.18 -5.31 1.83
CA TYR A 201 2.18 -6.57 2.59
C TYR A 201 1.32 -6.49 3.86
N ALA A 202 1.36 -5.36 4.57
CA ALA A 202 0.51 -5.09 5.72
C ALA A 202 -0.97 -5.07 5.37
N GLU A 203 -1.36 -4.45 4.23
CA GLU A 203 -2.71 -4.57 3.67
C GLU A 203 -3.07 -6.05 3.47
N ALA A 204 -2.19 -6.85 2.85
CA ALA A 204 -2.43 -8.27 2.60
C ALA A 204 -2.62 -9.11 3.87
N GLU A 205 -1.86 -8.83 4.93
CA GLU A 205 -2.02 -9.45 6.24
C GLU A 205 -3.37 -9.10 6.89
N MET A 206 -3.89 -7.90 6.63
CA MET A 206 -5.14 -7.41 7.23
C MET A 206 -6.40 -7.81 6.46
N VAL A 207 -6.34 -7.95 5.12
CA VAL A 207 -7.51 -8.27 4.27
C VAL A 207 -8.41 -9.36 4.85
N PRO A 208 -7.92 -10.52 5.33
CA PRO A 208 -8.81 -11.57 5.84
C PRO A 208 -9.71 -11.16 7.02
N TYR A 209 -9.38 -10.07 7.72
CA TYR A 209 -10.08 -9.59 8.91
C TYR A 209 -10.92 -8.32 8.65
N GLU A 210 -10.86 -7.78 7.44
CA GLU A 210 -11.69 -6.64 7.03
C GLU A 210 -13.15 -7.07 6.77
N PRO A 211 -14.14 -6.16 6.87
CA PRO A 211 -15.49 -6.44 6.38
C PRO A 211 -15.47 -6.74 4.88
N LEU A 212 -16.47 -7.47 4.37
CA LEU A 212 -16.49 -7.94 2.98
C LEU A 212 -16.27 -6.82 1.94
N ASP A 213 -16.86 -5.64 2.16
CA ASP A 213 -16.65 -4.48 1.30
C ASP A 213 -15.25 -3.88 1.43
N GLY A 214 -14.66 -3.88 2.63
CA GLY A 214 -13.25 -3.53 2.84
C GLY A 214 -12.33 -4.47 2.06
N GLN A 215 -12.56 -5.78 2.16
CA GLN A 215 -11.81 -6.79 1.39
C GLN A 215 -11.85 -6.55 -0.12
N LEU A 216 -13.01 -6.18 -0.66
CA LEU A 216 -13.14 -5.88 -2.09
C LEU A 216 -12.33 -4.63 -2.48
N ILE A 217 -12.32 -3.59 -1.65
CA ILE A 217 -11.53 -2.38 -1.91
C ILE A 217 -10.02 -2.62 -1.70
N ALA A 218 -9.64 -3.43 -0.72
CA ALA A 218 -8.25 -3.86 -0.55
C ALA A 218 -7.74 -4.61 -1.79
N LEU A 219 -8.56 -5.49 -2.37
CA LEU A 219 -8.24 -6.14 -3.65
C LEU A 219 -8.23 -5.16 -4.83
N GLN A 220 -9.13 -4.17 -4.87
CA GLN A 220 -9.06 -3.09 -5.87
C GLN A 220 -7.72 -2.36 -5.79
N PHE A 221 -7.27 -2.05 -4.58
CA PHE A 221 -6.01 -1.35 -4.35
C PHE A 221 -4.82 -2.22 -4.72
N ARG A 222 -4.85 -3.53 -4.45
CA ARG A 222 -3.86 -4.49 -4.95
C ARG A 222 -3.84 -4.56 -6.48
N LEU A 223 -5.02 -4.60 -7.11
CA LEU A 223 -5.17 -4.58 -8.57
C LEU A 223 -4.55 -3.32 -9.17
N LEU A 224 -4.73 -2.15 -8.52
CA LEU A 224 -4.06 -0.91 -8.90
C LEU A 224 -2.52 -1.03 -8.80
N ARG A 225 -1.97 -1.64 -7.75
CA ARG A 225 -0.50 -1.80 -7.64
C ARG A 225 0.05 -2.76 -8.70
N ALA A 226 -0.68 -3.79 -9.08
CA ALA A 226 -0.35 -4.60 -10.25
C ALA A 226 -0.46 -3.78 -11.56
N ALA A 227 -1.51 -2.96 -11.72
CA ALA A 227 -1.67 -2.08 -12.85
C ALA A 227 -0.51 -1.09 -12.99
N ARG A 228 -0.07 -0.46 -11.89
CA ARG A 228 1.11 0.40 -11.85
C ARG A 228 2.36 -0.31 -12.38
N ALA A 229 2.62 -1.52 -11.88
CA ALA A 229 3.81 -2.29 -12.23
C ALA A 229 3.82 -2.81 -13.68
N MET A 230 2.66 -2.89 -14.35
CA MET A 230 2.62 -3.17 -15.79
C MET A 230 2.54 -1.90 -16.65
N LEU A 231 1.70 -0.92 -16.30
CA LEU A 231 1.41 0.24 -17.14
C LEU A 231 2.55 1.24 -17.15
N ASP A 232 3.20 1.49 -16.02
CA ASP A 232 4.35 2.41 -15.93
C ASP A 232 5.48 1.99 -16.90
N PRO A 233 5.98 0.74 -16.87
CA PRO A 233 6.98 0.30 -17.84
C PRO A 233 6.43 0.22 -19.27
N MET A 234 5.18 -0.23 -19.48
CA MET A 234 4.63 -0.31 -20.84
C MET A 234 4.51 1.06 -21.50
N LEU A 235 4.12 2.10 -20.77
CA LEU A 235 4.05 3.48 -21.28
C LEU A 235 5.45 4.02 -21.61
N ASN A 236 6.42 3.83 -20.71
CA ASN A 236 7.79 4.32 -20.90
C ASN A 236 8.58 3.55 -21.97
N LEU A 237 8.15 2.34 -22.33
CA LEU A 237 8.73 1.53 -23.40
C LEU A 237 7.95 1.63 -24.73
N GLY A 238 6.84 2.37 -24.78
CA GLY A 238 6.01 2.50 -25.98
C GLY A 238 5.26 1.22 -26.35
N LEU A 239 4.98 0.34 -25.37
CA LEU A 239 4.26 -0.93 -25.55
C LEU A 239 2.73 -0.77 -25.43
N ILE A 240 2.27 0.37 -24.93
CA ILE A 240 0.86 0.73 -24.82
C ILE A 240 0.71 2.23 -25.02
N ASP A 241 -0.40 2.64 -25.64
CA ASP A 241 -0.75 4.06 -25.69
C ASP A 241 -1.43 4.51 -24.39
N ARG A 242 -1.39 5.83 -24.16
CA ARG A 242 -1.92 6.44 -22.94
C ARG A 242 -3.44 6.28 -22.80
N GLU A 243 -4.18 6.23 -23.90
CA GLU A 243 -5.63 6.08 -23.89
C GLU A 243 -6.05 4.66 -23.49
N ARG A 244 -5.33 3.64 -23.98
CA ARG A 244 -5.56 2.27 -23.55
C ARG A 244 -5.17 2.06 -22.09
N ALA A 245 -4.09 2.69 -21.63
CA ALA A 245 -3.74 2.68 -20.20
C ALA A 245 -4.83 3.36 -19.33
N ARG A 246 -5.43 4.45 -19.80
CA ARG A 246 -6.57 5.12 -19.17
C ARG A 246 -7.76 4.17 -19.01
N GLN A 247 -8.13 3.46 -20.08
CA GLN A 247 -9.22 2.47 -20.06
C GLN A 247 -8.96 1.36 -19.05
N VAL A 248 -7.73 0.84 -18.95
CA VAL A 248 -7.40 -0.17 -17.93
C VAL A 248 -7.64 0.38 -16.52
N LEU A 249 -7.23 1.61 -16.23
CA LEU A 249 -7.41 2.21 -14.90
C LEU A 249 -8.88 2.52 -14.57
N GLU A 250 -9.67 2.98 -15.53
CA GLU A 250 -11.08 3.35 -15.28
C GLU A 250 -12.04 2.15 -15.39
N ASP A 251 -11.86 1.30 -16.40
CA ASP A 251 -12.80 0.24 -16.76
C ASP A 251 -12.45 -1.11 -16.12
N ASP A 252 -11.17 -1.41 -15.91
CA ASP A 252 -10.75 -2.64 -15.24
C ASP A 252 -10.45 -2.42 -13.75
N VAL A 253 -9.81 -1.30 -13.36
CA VAL A 253 -9.49 -1.03 -11.94
C VAL A 253 -10.61 -0.26 -11.23
N GLY A 254 -11.44 0.50 -11.94
CA GLY A 254 -12.56 1.24 -11.34
C GLY A 254 -12.15 2.55 -10.64
N LEU A 255 -11.05 3.17 -11.09
CA LEU A 255 -10.63 4.48 -10.58
C LEU A 255 -11.51 5.62 -11.09
N SER A 256 -11.51 6.73 -10.35
CA SER A 256 -12.07 7.98 -10.88
C SER A 256 -11.24 8.50 -12.06
N PRO A 257 -11.84 9.30 -12.96
CA PRO A 257 -11.08 10.02 -13.99
C PRO A 257 -9.96 10.91 -13.41
N ALA A 258 -10.20 11.55 -12.25
CA ALA A 258 -9.23 12.41 -11.59
C ALA A 258 -7.97 11.64 -11.17
N MET A 259 -8.16 10.51 -10.47
CA MET A 259 -7.08 9.64 -10.04
C MET A 259 -6.38 8.99 -11.24
N THR A 260 -7.14 8.58 -12.26
CA THR A 260 -6.58 8.02 -13.50
C THR A 260 -5.64 9.00 -14.18
N ARG A 261 -6.03 10.27 -14.35
CA ARG A 261 -5.15 11.30 -14.90
C ARG A 261 -3.89 11.47 -14.05
N GLN A 262 -4.04 11.54 -12.72
CA GLN A 262 -2.90 11.69 -11.80
C GLN A 262 -1.92 10.53 -11.92
N GLU A 263 -2.41 9.29 -12.00
CA GLU A 263 -1.57 8.09 -12.16
C GLU A 263 -0.86 8.11 -13.52
N LEU A 264 -1.55 8.41 -14.62
CA LEU A 264 -0.90 8.52 -15.92
C LEU A 264 0.17 9.63 -15.97
N ASP A 265 -0.09 10.80 -15.38
CA ASP A 265 0.90 11.88 -15.25
C ASP A 265 2.10 11.46 -14.38
N ARG A 266 1.84 10.71 -13.32
CA ARG A 266 2.89 10.14 -12.46
C ARG A 266 3.79 9.21 -13.26
N TYR A 267 3.22 8.31 -14.05
CA TYR A 267 3.97 7.30 -14.79
C TYR A 267 4.84 7.89 -15.90
N THR A 268 4.35 8.93 -16.58
CA THR A 268 5.01 9.45 -17.79
C THR A 268 5.81 10.73 -17.57
N VAL A 269 5.50 11.52 -16.53
CA VAL A 269 6.10 12.85 -16.33
C VAL A 269 6.74 13.01 -14.96
N ARG A 270 6.02 12.70 -13.88
CA ARG A 270 6.46 13.12 -12.52
C ARG A 270 7.47 12.16 -11.90
N ALA A 271 7.25 10.86 -12.02
CA ALA A 271 8.11 9.85 -11.38
C ALA A 271 8.11 8.50 -12.15
N PRO A 272 8.58 8.47 -13.42
CA PRO A 272 8.70 7.23 -14.17
C PRO A 272 9.52 6.17 -13.42
N GLY A 273 9.02 4.93 -13.39
CA GLY A 273 9.67 3.79 -12.75
C GLY A 273 9.31 3.59 -11.27
N GLN A 274 8.85 4.63 -10.57
CA GLN A 274 8.58 4.53 -9.13
C GLN A 274 7.32 3.73 -8.81
N ALA A 275 6.29 3.80 -9.66
CA ALA A 275 4.97 3.20 -9.35
C ALA A 275 5.00 1.67 -9.24
N GLY A 276 5.99 1.00 -9.83
CA GLY A 276 6.18 -0.45 -9.69
C GLY A 276 6.71 -0.90 -8.33
N SER A 277 7.19 0.04 -7.48
CA SER A 277 7.90 -0.31 -6.24
C SER A 277 7.00 -1.01 -5.22
N TYR A 278 5.73 -0.61 -5.16
CA TYR A 278 4.70 -1.22 -4.31
C TYR A 278 4.56 -2.71 -4.59
N PHE A 279 4.23 -3.07 -5.84
CA PHE A 279 4.04 -4.45 -6.26
C PHE A 279 5.33 -5.25 -6.11
N TYR A 280 6.45 -4.69 -6.58
CA TYR A 280 7.72 -5.40 -6.51
C TYR A 280 8.08 -5.70 -5.05
N GLY A 281 8.03 -4.71 -4.16
CA GLY A 281 8.34 -4.87 -2.76
C GLY A 281 7.46 -5.89 -2.04
N TYR A 282 6.15 -5.81 -2.28
CA TYR A 282 5.18 -6.78 -1.77
C TYR A 282 5.54 -8.20 -2.19
N THR A 283 5.76 -8.43 -3.50
CA THR A 283 6.12 -9.77 -3.99
C THR A 283 7.44 -10.27 -3.43
N ARG A 284 8.44 -9.38 -3.21
CA ARG A 284 9.72 -9.75 -2.60
C ARG A 284 9.56 -10.19 -1.14
N ILE A 285 8.69 -9.54 -0.37
CA ILE A 285 8.38 -9.95 1.01
C ILE A 285 7.65 -11.30 1.01
N LEU A 286 6.68 -11.51 0.12
CA LEU A 286 5.98 -12.80 0.01
C LEU A 286 6.92 -13.94 -0.40
N GLU A 287 7.78 -13.72 -1.40
CA GLU A 287 8.81 -14.68 -1.80
C GLU A 287 9.74 -15.03 -0.64
N LEU A 288 10.20 -14.02 0.11
CA LEU A 288 11.06 -14.20 1.27
C LEU A 288 10.36 -14.97 2.39
N ARG A 289 9.11 -14.62 2.69
CA ARG A 289 8.29 -15.32 3.68
C ARG A 289 8.08 -16.79 3.31
N MET A 290 7.67 -17.07 2.07
CA MET A 290 7.47 -18.44 1.60
C MET A 290 8.75 -19.29 1.73
N ARG A 291 9.91 -18.76 1.32
CA ARG A 291 11.20 -19.45 1.49
C ARG A 291 11.51 -19.72 2.96
N THR A 292 11.26 -18.74 3.82
CA THR A 292 11.48 -18.85 5.27
C THR A 292 10.57 -19.89 5.91
N GLU A 293 9.29 -19.92 5.52
CA GLU A 293 8.31 -20.92 5.95
C GLU A 293 8.71 -22.34 5.51
N LEU A 294 9.23 -22.52 4.29
CA LEU A 294 9.74 -23.82 3.82
C LEU A 294 10.93 -24.33 4.64
N VAL A 295 11.83 -23.44 5.04
CA VAL A 295 13.03 -23.81 5.80
C VAL A 295 12.71 -24.11 7.26
N LEU A 296 11.83 -23.31 7.88
CA LEU A 296 11.53 -23.44 9.32
C LEU A 296 10.36 -24.40 9.60
N GLY A 297 9.46 -24.62 8.64
CA GLY A 297 8.26 -25.43 8.83
C GLY A 297 7.48 -25.00 10.06
N LYS A 298 7.22 -25.93 10.99
CA LYS A 298 6.50 -25.66 12.24
C LYS A 298 7.21 -24.68 13.18
N LYS A 299 8.50 -24.41 12.99
CA LYS A 299 9.26 -23.42 13.77
C LYS A 299 9.08 -21.99 13.27
N PHE A 300 8.39 -21.78 12.14
CA PHE A 300 8.11 -20.44 11.65
C PHE A 300 7.16 -19.71 12.62
N ASP A 301 7.58 -18.55 13.11
CA ASP A 301 6.75 -17.64 13.89
C ASP A 301 6.55 -16.34 13.09
N ARG A 302 5.32 -16.13 12.63
CA ARG A 302 4.91 -14.96 11.84
C ARG A 302 5.15 -13.64 12.57
N LEU A 303 4.82 -13.58 13.86
CA LEU A 303 5.00 -12.37 14.67
C LEU A 303 6.48 -12.01 14.73
N ALA A 304 7.32 -13.00 15.04
CA ALA A 304 8.76 -12.80 15.11
C ALA A 304 9.35 -12.43 13.74
N PHE A 305 8.87 -13.02 12.65
CA PHE A 305 9.31 -12.69 11.29
C PHE A 305 8.99 -11.23 10.95
N ASN A 306 7.74 -10.81 11.11
CA ASN A 306 7.31 -9.45 10.80
C ASN A 306 8.03 -8.40 11.67
N ASN A 307 8.22 -8.68 12.96
CA ASN A 307 9.02 -7.83 13.84
C ASN A 307 10.48 -7.71 13.36
N PHE A 308 11.09 -8.85 13.01
CA PHE A 308 12.47 -8.87 12.53
C PHE A 308 12.65 -8.04 11.25
N LEU A 309 11.68 -8.08 10.32
CA LEU A 309 11.71 -7.25 9.12
C LEU A 309 11.72 -5.75 9.47
N LEU A 310 10.84 -5.33 10.38
CA LEU A 310 10.76 -3.93 10.82
C LEU A 310 12.04 -3.47 11.54
N ASP A 311 12.65 -4.34 12.34
CA ASP A 311 13.90 -4.05 13.05
C ASP A 311 15.10 -3.87 12.10
N GLN A 312 14.98 -4.31 10.84
CA GLN A 312 15.99 -4.03 9.83
C GLN A 312 15.91 -2.59 9.29
N GLY A 313 14.81 -1.88 9.53
CA GLY A 313 14.53 -0.60 8.88
C GLY A 313 14.35 -0.76 7.38
N LEU A 314 14.75 0.27 6.63
CA LEU A 314 14.38 0.39 5.21
C LEU A 314 15.30 -0.37 4.23
N LEU A 315 16.00 -1.42 4.69
CA LEU A 315 17.00 -2.12 3.87
C LEU A 315 16.43 -2.53 2.49
N PRO A 316 17.24 -2.42 1.41
CA PRO A 316 16.87 -2.99 0.11
C PRO A 316 16.52 -4.49 0.23
N PRO A 317 15.60 -5.01 -0.60
CA PRO A 317 15.07 -6.37 -0.48
C PRO A 317 16.14 -7.47 -0.34
N ASP A 318 17.24 -7.39 -1.10
CA ASP A 318 18.29 -8.41 -1.06
C ASP A 318 19.10 -8.38 0.25
N GLN A 319 19.30 -7.20 0.84
CA GLN A 319 19.95 -7.08 2.14
C GLN A 319 19.01 -7.55 3.26
N LEU A 320 17.71 -7.29 3.12
CA LEU A 320 16.68 -7.80 4.03
C LEU A 320 16.60 -9.33 3.97
N ALA A 321 16.59 -9.91 2.76
CA ALA A 321 16.61 -11.35 2.55
C ALA A 321 17.87 -11.99 3.14
N LYS A 322 19.04 -11.41 2.91
CA LYS A 322 20.30 -11.86 3.53
C LYS A 322 20.22 -11.82 5.06
N ALA A 323 19.66 -10.77 5.65
CA ALA A 323 19.50 -10.69 7.10
C ALA A 323 18.57 -11.80 7.63
N VAL A 324 17.48 -12.12 6.93
CA VAL A 324 16.61 -13.24 7.29
C VAL A 324 17.36 -14.57 7.21
N GLU A 325 18.09 -14.81 6.12
CA GLU A 325 18.85 -16.04 5.90
C GLU A 325 19.96 -16.25 6.93
N THR A 326 20.72 -15.22 7.26
CA THR A 326 21.92 -15.36 8.11
C THR A 326 21.67 -15.07 9.58
N GLN A 327 20.53 -14.48 9.95
CA GLN A 327 20.23 -14.11 11.34
C GLN A 327 18.90 -14.71 11.83
N PHE A 328 17.78 -14.41 11.15
CA PHE A 328 16.46 -14.85 11.61
C PHE A 328 16.30 -16.37 11.58
N ILE A 329 16.61 -17.02 10.45
CA ILE A 329 16.45 -18.46 10.29
C ILE A 329 17.30 -19.23 11.33
N PRO A 330 18.63 -18.97 11.47
CA PRO A 330 19.43 -19.62 12.50
C PRO A 330 18.89 -19.41 13.92
N ALA A 331 18.45 -18.18 14.24
CA ALA A 331 17.91 -17.86 15.57
C ALA A 331 16.61 -18.62 15.87
N GLN A 332 15.74 -18.86 14.88
CA GLN A 332 14.52 -19.65 15.07
C GLN A 332 14.79 -21.15 15.09
N GLN A 333 15.78 -21.64 14.34
CA GLN A 333 16.15 -23.06 14.38
C GLN A 333 16.73 -23.48 15.74
N GLY A 334 17.44 -22.56 16.41
CA GLY A 334 18.01 -22.78 17.74
C GLY A 334 17.02 -22.74 18.91
N LYS A 335 15.76 -22.33 18.67
CA LYS A 335 14.67 -22.45 19.65
C LYS A 335 13.99 -23.82 19.56
#